data_AF-A0A962SXH3-F1
#
_entry.id   AF-A0A962SXH3-F1
#
_cell.length_a   1.000
_cell.length_b   1.000
_cell.length_c   1.000
_cell.angle_alpha   90.00
_cell.angle_beta   90.00
_cell.angle_gamma   90.00
#
_symmetry.space_group_name_H-M   'P 1'
#
loop_
_entity.id
_entity.type
_entity.pdbx_description
1 polymer ?
#
loop_
_entity_poly.entity_id
_entity_poly.type
_entity_poly.pdbx_seq_one_letter_code
_entity_poly.pdbx_strand_id
1 'polypeptide(L)'
;DLNRRIVERLRVLHQLRAHATMLTFSIGDRVTFATDEGRIVVGTLVRYNRKTVSVLTDAGHRWNVSPHLLRPLEPRDITPTVDRLPAKK
;
A
#
# COMPACT_ATOMS: atom_id res chain seq x y z
N ASP A 1 8.57 33.85 -4.90
CA ASP A 1 8.95 33.08 -3.70
C ASP A 1 7.79 32.26 -3.10
N LEU A 2 6.61 32.86 -2.92
CA LEU A 2 5.42 32.22 -2.33
C LEU A 2 4.99 30.90 -3.01
N ASN A 3 4.91 30.89 -4.35
CA ASN A 3 4.51 29.70 -5.09
C ASN A 3 5.44 28.50 -4.86
N ARG A 4 6.76 28.74 -4.74
CA ARG A 4 7.74 27.67 -4.53
C ARG A 4 7.53 27.00 -3.17
N ARG A 5 7.29 27.80 -2.13
CA ARG A 5 7.03 27.31 -0.76
C ARG A 5 5.68 26.60 -0.65
N ILE A 6 4.65 27.07 -1.37
CA ILE A 6 3.34 26.38 -1.45
C ILE A 6 3.51 25.02 -2.13
N VAL A 7 4.19 24.96 -3.27
CA VAL A 7 4.42 23.71 -4.01
C VAL A 7 5.24 22.71 -3.19
N GLU A 8 6.28 23.16 -2.48
CA GLU A 8 7.06 22.28 -1.59
C GLU A 8 6.21 21.73 -0.43
N ARG A 9 5.39 22.56 0.20
CA ARG A 9 4.50 22.12 1.29
C ARG A 9 3.46 21.11 0.80
N LEU A 10 2.89 21.31 -0.38
CA LEU A 10 1.99 20.35 -1.03
C LEU A 10 2.70 19.03 -1.34
N ARG A 11 3.96 19.09 -1.75
CA ARG A 11 4.77 17.90 -2.04
C ARG A 11 5.05 17.08 -0.78
N VAL A 12 5.39 17.75 0.33
CA VAL A 12 5.61 17.10 1.63
C VAL A 12 4.30 16.52 2.18
N LEU A 13 3.18 17.25 2.11
CA LEU A 13 1.88 16.73 2.53
C LEU A 13 1.42 15.54 1.69
N HIS A 14 1.69 15.56 0.38
CA HIS A 14 1.42 14.43 -0.51
C HIS A 14 2.30 13.22 -0.16
N GLN A 15 3.58 13.44 0.17
CA GLN A 15 4.48 12.38 0.63
C GLN A 15 4.04 11.79 1.96
N LEU A 16 3.61 12.61 2.93
CA LEU A 16 3.10 12.15 4.22
C LEU A 16 1.78 11.38 4.08
N ARG A 17 0.87 11.83 3.19
CA ARG A 17 -0.38 11.11 2.89
C ARG A 17 -0.12 9.76 2.20
N ALA A 18 0.81 9.72 1.25
CA ALA A 18 1.25 8.46 0.64
C ALA A 18 1.89 7.51 1.66
N HIS A 19 2.58 8.05 2.67
CA HIS A 19 3.13 7.28 3.79
C HIS A 19 2.02 6.72 4.70
N ALA A 20 0.94 7.47 4.93
CA ALA A 20 -0.19 7.03 5.75
C ALA A 20 -0.97 5.85 5.13
N THR A 21 -1.09 5.78 3.80
CA THR A 21 -1.75 4.65 3.11
C THR A 21 -0.86 3.42 2.99
N MET A 22 0.48 3.58 3.02
CA MET A 22 1.39 2.44 3.12
C MET A 22 1.28 1.70 4.46
N LEU A 23 0.82 2.36 5.53
CA LEU A 23 0.70 1.76 6.86
C LEU A 23 -0.39 0.67 6.97
N THR A 24 -1.30 0.58 5.99
CA THR A 24 -2.39 -0.42 6.01
C THR A 24 -1.98 -1.76 5.38
N PHE A 25 -0.93 -1.79 4.54
CA PHE A 25 -0.49 -3.00 3.84
C PHE A 25 0.91 -3.40 4.29
N SER A 26 1.12 -4.69 4.57
CA SER A 26 2.41 -5.31 4.90
C SER A 26 3.01 -6.03 3.68
N ILE A 27 4.34 -6.19 3.63
CA ILE A 27 4.98 -7.09 2.67
C ILE A 27 4.48 -8.51 2.95
N GLY A 28 4.07 -9.22 1.90
CA GLY A 28 3.42 -10.53 1.98
C GLY A 28 1.89 -10.46 1.87
N ASP A 29 1.30 -9.27 1.95
CA ASP A 29 -0.16 -9.12 1.85
C ASP A 29 -0.67 -9.47 0.46
N ARG A 30 -1.79 -10.20 0.42
CA ARG A 30 -2.58 -10.38 -0.79
C ARG A 30 -3.42 -9.12 -1.04
N VAL A 31 -3.20 -8.53 -2.19
CA VAL A 31 -3.83 -7.28 -2.62
C VAL A 31 -4.42 -7.42 -4.01
N THR A 32 -5.40 -6.59 -4.31
CA THR A 32 -6.00 -6.44 -5.62
C THR A 32 -5.93 -5.00 -6.09
N PHE A 33 -5.88 -4.80 -7.40
CA PHE A 33 -5.99 -3.48 -8.02
C PHE A 33 -6.58 -3.62 -9.42
N ALA A 34 -7.17 -2.55 -9.95
CA ALA A 34 -7.63 -2.49 -11.32
C ALA A 34 -6.53 -1.94 -12.23
N THR A 35 -6.35 -2.54 -13.41
CA THR A 35 -5.56 -1.96 -14.50
C THR A 35 -6.34 -0.83 -15.18
N ASP A 36 -5.65 -0.06 -16.02
CA ASP A 36 -6.27 1.00 -16.83
C ASP A 36 -7.34 0.44 -17.79
N GLU A 37 -7.17 -0.82 -18.24
CA GLU A 37 -8.14 -1.57 -19.03
C GLU A 37 -9.33 -2.11 -18.20
N GLY A 38 -9.42 -1.77 -16.91
CA GLY A 38 -10.47 -2.22 -16.00
C GLY A 38 -10.33 -3.67 -15.52
N ARG A 39 -9.24 -4.37 -15.83
CA ARG A 39 -9.03 -5.75 -15.36
C ARG A 39 -8.57 -5.75 -13.91
N ILE A 40 -9.17 -6.61 -13.10
CA ILE A 40 -8.74 -6.81 -11.71
C ILE A 40 -7.55 -7.76 -11.69
N VAL A 41 -6.45 -7.30 -11.11
CA VAL A 41 -5.23 -8.08 -10.91
C VAL A 41 -5.08 -8.37 -9.43
N VAL A 42 -4.75 -9.62 -9.13
CA VAL A 42 -4.45 -10.09 -7.77
C VAL A 42 -2.96 -10.40 -7.68
N GLY A 43 -2.35 -10.03 -6.57
CA GLY A 43 -0.96 -10.37 -6.31
C GLY A 43 -0.56 -10.14 -4.87
N THR A 44 0.72 -10.35 -4.62
CA THR A 44 1.34 -10.22 -3.30
C THR A 44 2.20 -8.96 -3.29
N LEU A 45 2.05 -8.13 -2.26
CA LEU A 45 2.92 -6.98 -2.06
C LEU A 45 4.32 -7.48 -1.69
N VAL A 46 5.33 -7.18 -2.49
CA VAL A 46 6.70 -7.69 -2.30
C VAL A 46 7.70 -6.61 -1.91
N ARG A 47 7.37 -5.32 -2.12
CA ARG A 47 8.28 -4.21 -1.83
C ARG A 47 7.57 -2.88 -1.69
N TYR A 48 8.03 -2.05 -0.76
CA TYR A 48 7.74 -0.61 -0.75
C TYR A 48 8.79 0.16 -1.55
N ASN A 49 8.34 1.05 -2.41
CA ASN A 49 9.17 2.05 -3.06
C ASN A 49 8.82 3.44 -2.51
N ARG A 50 9.62 4.45 -2.84
CA ARG A 50 9.40 5.82 -2.34
C ARG A 50 8.01 6.41 -2.65
N LYS A 51 7.33 5.94 -3.71
CA LYS A 51 6.01 6.46 -4.16
C LYS A 51 5.00 5.39 -4.56
N THR A 52 5.44 4.14 -4.65
CA THR A 52 4.66 3.02 -5.19
C THR A 52 4.93 1.78 -4.36
N VAL A 53 4.14 0.75 -4.57
CA VAL A 53 4.44 -0.60 -4.10
C VAL A 53 4.72 -1.49 -5.30
N SER A 54 5.55 -2.51 -5.10
CA SER A 54 5.69 -3.57 -6.08
C SER A 54 4.81 -4.75 -5.68
N VAL A 55 3.96 -5.18 -6.61
CA VAL A 55 3.07 -6.33 -6.48
C VAL A 55 3.54 -7.43 -7.43
N LEU A 56 3.65 -8.65 -6.95
CA LEU A 56 3.97 -9.83 -7.74
C LEU A 56 2.70 -10.67 -7.92
N THR A 57 2.29 -10.92 -9.16
CA THR A 57 1.16 -11.81 -9.45
C THR A 57 1.59 -13.27 -9.37
N ASP A 58 0.61 -14.17 -9.28
CA ASP A 58 0.86 -15.62 -9.24
C ASP A 58 1.45 -16.14 -10.57
N ALA A 59 1.22 -15.41 -11.67
CA ALA A 59 1.85 -15.64 -12.97
C ALA A 59 3.27 -15.05 -13.08
N GLY A 60 3.88 -14.62 -11.97
CA GLY A 60 5.24 -14.08 -11.93
C GLY A 60 5.40 -12.67 -12.47
N HIS A 61 4.32 -11.98 -12.84
CA HIS A 61 4.39 -10.60 -13.35
C HIS A 61 4.53 -9.60 -12.21
N ARG A 62 5.40 -8.60 -12.42
CA ARG A 62 5.66 -7.54 -11.42
C ARG A 62 5.05 -6.22 -11.85
N TRP A 63 4.28 -5.62 -10.95
CA TRP A 63 3.58 -4.36 -11.15
C TRP A 63 4.05 -3.32 -10.14
N ASN A 64 4.22 -2.08 -10.59
CA ASN A 64 4.40 -0.94 -9.70
C ASN A 64 3.08 -0.17 -9.62
N VAL A 65 2.48 -0.16 -8.44
CA VAL A 65 1.12 0.35 -8.23
C VAL A 65 1.13 1.44 -7.17
N SER A 66 0.30 2.47 -7.35
CA SER A 66 0.08 3.46 -6.29
C SER A 66 -0.63 2.78 -5.10
N PRO A 67 -0.18 2.98 -3.85
CA PRO A 67 -0.83 2.37 -2.67
C PRO A 67 -2.34 2.65 -2.58
N HIS A 68 -2.78 3.81 -3.08
CA HIS A 68 -4.19 4.22 -3.06
C HIS A 68 -5.09 3.41 -4.01
N LEU A 69 -4.50 2.70 -4.98
CA LEU A 69 -5.23 1.84 -5.91
C LEU A 69 -5.32 0.39 -5.40
N LEU A 70 -4.59 0.06 -4.34
CA LEU A 70 -4.65 -1.27 -3.74
C LEU A 70 -5.90 -1.42 -2.88
N ARG A 71 -6.45 -2.63 -2.90
CA ARG A 71 -7.45 -3.11 -1.97
C ARG A 71 -6.95 -4.41 -1.35
N PRO A 72 -7.19 -4.66 -0.06
CA PRO A 72 -6.86 -5.95 0.53
C PRO A 72 -7.75 -7.04 -0.09
N LEU A 73 -7.19 -8.22 -0.36
CA LEU A 73 -7.96 -9.35 -0.89
C LEU A 73 -8.85 -9.98 0.19
N GLU A 74 -8.40 -9.96 1.44
CA GLU A 74 -9.17 -10.40 2.61
C GLU A 74 -9.53 -9.19 3.49
N PRO A 75 -10.72 -9.14 4.09
CA PRO A 75 -11.02 -8.17 5.13
C PRO A 75 -10.07 -8.42 6.29
N ARG A 76 -9.08 -7.55 6.49
CA ARG A 76 -8.28 -7.58 7.71
C ARG A 76 -9.15 -7.04 8.83
N ASP A 77 -9.41 -7.87 9.83
CA ASP A 77 -9.85 -7.40 11.14
C ASP A 77 -8.82 -6.38 11.64
N ILE A 78 -9.14 -5.11 11.48
CA ILE A 78 -8.35 -3.97 11.96
C ILE A 78 -8.48 -3.86 13.48
N THR A 79 -8.15 -4.93 14.20
CA THR A 79 -7.91 -4.81 15.63
C THR A 79 -6.46 -4.35 15.78
N PRO A 80 -6.18 -3.12 16.25
CA PRO A 80 -4.82 -2.73 16.57
C PRO A 80 -4.31 -3.76 17.58
N THR A 81 -3.34 -4.57 17.16
CA THR A 81 -2.71 -5.59 18.00
C THR A 81 -1.84 -4.87 19.03
N VAL A 82 -2.48 -4.35 20.05
CA VAL A 82 -1.90 -4.13 21.37
C VAL A 82 -2.20 -5.41 22.14
N ASP A 83 -1.16 -6.10 22.61
CA ASP A 83 -1.19 -7.36 23.35
C ASP A 83 -1.60 -8.63 22.60
N ARG A 84 -0.58 -9.35 22.11
CA ARG A 84 -0.63 -10.80 22.01
C ARG A 84 0.44 -11.40 22.93
N LEU A 85 0.12 -11.49 24.23
CA LEU A 85 0.79 -12.42 25.14
C LEU A 85 0.29 -13.84 24.86
N PRO A 86 1.16 -14.87 24.91
CA PRO A 86 0.77 -16.24 24.62
C PRO A 86 0.16 -16.88 25.88
N ALA A 87 -1.14 -17.17 25.87
CA ALA A 87 -1.70 -18.11 26.83
C ALA A 87 -1.35 -19.54 26.39
N LYS A 88 -0.38 -20.13 27.08
CA LYS A 88 -0.05 -21.56 27.01
C LYS A 88 -1.08 -22.38 27.79
N LYS A 89 -1.24 -23.62 27.30
CA LYS A 89 -1.79 -24.85 27.88
C LYS A 89 -3.32 -25.01 27.89
#